data_AF-A0A7J3W8N6-F1
#
_entry.id   AF-A0A7J3W8N6-F1
#
_cell.length_a   1.000
_cell.length_b   1.000
_cell.length_c   1.000
_cell.angle_alpha   90.00
_cell.angle_beta   90.00
_cell.angle_gamma   90.00
#
_symmetry.space_group_name_H-M   'P 1'
#
loop_
_entity.id
_entity.type
_entity.pdbx_description
1 polymer ?
#
loop_
_entity_poly.entity_id
_entity_poly.type
_entity_poly.pdbx_seq_one_letter_code
_entity_poly.pdbx_strand_id
1 'polypeptide(L)'
;MIYSSGWADKRIWFAPVSIYAGGPGIAQAFMQADILQASKSEYIKTYIIVFFAGILVTLLFVSYLWSLSPIPSGAYPATIIFWPVDAMNWARWQVWLWTGYFFRRDLIIGGFAAGSAIYLLTSLLFHKPYFLVAFITGAFGSYLGYTMQLEGTMAMLIGSIIGNKVVSRILSRRSNIPYGVFANRFYMGGAIGWSLMESIRALLILVSRSMWLLPY
;
A
#
# COMPACT_ATOMS: atom_id res chain seq x y z
N MET A 1 -5.82 7.93 23.48
CA MET A 1 -6.95 7.58 24.38
C MET A 1 -6.60 6.48 25.38
N ILE A 2 -5.89 5.40 25.03
CA ILE A 2 -5.52 4.31 26.00
C ILE A 2 -4.42 4.73 26.99
N TYR A 3 -3.29 5.26 26.51
CA TYR A 3 -2.24 5.76 27.40
C TYR A 3 -2.73 6.87 28.35
N SER A 4 -3.61 7.74 27.84
CA SER A 4 -4.19 8.86 28.58
C SER A 4 -5.33 8.46 29.53
N SER A 5 -5.91 7.26 29.40
CA SER A 5 -7.01 6.81 30.28
C SER A 5 -6.53 6.19 31.58
N GLY A 6 -5.23 5.90 31.72
CA GLY A 6 -4.64 5.30 32.93
C GLY A 6 -5.07 3.86 33.22
N TRP A 7 -5.80 3.24 32.28
CA TRP A 7 -6.26 1.86 32.43
C TRP A 7 -5.07 0.90 32.28
N ALA A 8 -4.91 -0.05 33.20
CA ALA A 8 -3.78 -0.98 33.18
C ALA A 8 -4.10 -2.33 32.50
N ASP A 9 -5.39 -2.70 32.40
CA ASP A 9 -5.79 -4.03 31.95
C ASP A 9 -5.96 -4.09 30.41
N LYS A 10 -5.18 -4.99 29.80
CA LYS A 10 -5.17 -5.25 28.35
C LYS A 10 -6.46 -5.89 27.84
N ARG A 11 -7.29 -6.47 28.72
CA ARG A 11 -8.54 -7.15 28.35
C ARG A 11 -9.60 -6.20 27.75
N ILE A 12 -9.50 -4.90 28.03
CA ILE A 12 -10.50 -3.92 27.60
C ILE A 12 -10.55 -3.74 26.07
N TRP A 13 -9.51 -4.18 25.33
CA TRP A 13 -9.51 -4.24 23.87
C TRP A 13 -8.83 -5.52 23.37
N PHE A 14 -9.63 -6.59 23.16
CA PHE A 14 -9.19 -7.81 22.45
C PHE A 14 -9.31 -7.68 20.92
N ALA A 15 -10.03 -6.67 20.44
CA ALA A 15 -10.15 -6.34 19.03
C ALA A 15 -9.23 -5.16 18.68
N PRO A 16 -8.45 -5.20 17.58
CA PRO A 16 -7.67 -4.04 17.17
C PRO A 16 -8.61 -2.88 16.78
N VAL A 17 -8.50 -1.73 17.47
CA VAL A 17 -9.05 -0.46 16.95
C VAL A 17 -8.16 -0.02 15.81
N SER A 18 -8.38 -0.58 14.63
CA SER A 18 -7.87 0.04 13.42
C SER A 18 -8.79 1.22 13.12
N ILE A 19 -8.32 2.44 13.36
CA ILE A 19 -9.00 3.63 12.85
C ILE A 19 -8.86 3.54 11.32
N TYR A 20 -9.91 3.08 10.67
CA TYR A 20 -9.93 2.93 9.21
C TYR A 20 -9.93 4.31 8.56
N ALA A 21 -8.76 4.77 8.14
CA ALA A 21 -8.58 6.02 7.41
C ALA A 21 -8.79 5.84 5.89
N GLY A 22 -9.80 5.06 5.47
CA GLY A 22 -10.07 4.79 4.04
C GLY A 22 -10.95 5.82 3.35
N GLY A 23 -11.54 6.77 4.09
CA GLY A 23 -12.38 7.84 3.54
C GLY A 23 -11.75 8.63 2.38
N PRO A 24 -10.46 9.03 2.47
CA PRO A 24 -9.77 9.72 1.36
C PRO A 24 -9.71 8.90 0.07
N GLY A 25 -9.55 7.58 0.16
CA GLY A 25 -9.49 6.71 -1.01
C GLY A 25 -10.82 6.66 -1.77
N ILE A 26 -11.94 6.59 -1.04
CA ILE A 26 -13.28 6.63 -1.62
C ILE A 26 -13.55 8.01 -2.24
N ALA A 27 -13.17 9.09 -1.55
CA ALA A 27 -13.31 10.45 -2.09
C ALA A 27 -12.52 10.64 -3.39
N GLN A 28 -11.29 10.12 -3.45
CA GLN A 28 -10.48 10.12 -4.67
C GLN A 28 -11.14 9.33 -5.80
N ALA A 29 -11.72 8.17 -5.51
CA ALA A 29 -12.42 7.36 -6.52
C ALA A 29 -13.69 8.05 -7.05
N PHE A 30 -14.42 8.79 -6.21
CA PHE A 30 -15.55 9.60 -6.66
C PHE A 30 -15.13 10.76 -7.56
N MET A 31 -14.00 11.41 -7.26
CA MET A 31 -13.43 12.41 -8.15
C MET A 31 -13.05 11.81 -9.51
N GLN A 32 -12.50 10.59 -9.52
CA GLN A 32 -12.21 9.87 -10.77
C GLN A 32 -13.50 9.55 -11.55
N ALA A 33 -14.57 9.14 -10.86
CA ALA A 33 -15.87 8.92 -11.48
C ALA A 33 -16.43 10.20 -12.10
N ASP A 34 -16.31 11.35 -11.42
CA ASP A 34 -16.72 12.65 -11.97
C ASP A 34 -15.93 13.02 -13.24
N ILE A 35 -14.61 12.80 -13.23
CA ILE A 35 -13.73 13.07 -14.40
C ILE A 35 -14.12 12.18 -15.59
N LEU A 36 -14.51 10.93 -15.33
CA LEU A 36 -14.91 9.96 -16.34
C LEU A 36 -16.40 10.04 -16.72
N GLN A 37 -17.13 10.99 -16.14
CA GLN A 37 -18.59 11.12 -16.30
C GLN A 37 -19.36 9.83 -15.95
N ALA A 38 -18.83 9.06 -15.00
CA ALA A 38 -19.44 7.83 -14.52
C ALA A 38 -20.35 8.09 -13.31
N SER A 39 -21.40 7.27 -13.16
CA SER A 39 -22.32 7.40 -12.03
C SER A 39 -21.66 6.93 -10.74
N LYS A 40 -21.57 7.82 -9.73
CA LYS A 40 -21.10 7.47 -8.38
C LYS A 40 -21.91 6.33 -7.76
N SER A 41 -23.20 6.26 -8.08
CA SER A 41 -24.07 5.19 -7.59
C SER A 41 -23.71 3.82 -8.19
N GLU A 42 -23.32 3.77 -9.46
CA GLU A 42 -22.85 2.54 -10.11
C GLU A 42 -21.49 2.12 -9.56
N TYR A 43 -20.61 3.07 -9.28
CA TYR A 43 -19.34 2.79 -8.60
C TYR A 43 -19.59 2.12 -7.24
N ILE A 44 -20.47 2.68 -6.40
CA ILE A 44 -20.76 2.11 -5.07
C ILE A 44 -21.37 0.70 -5.21
N LYS A 45 -22.35 0.52 -6.12
CA LYS A 45 -22.96 -0.80 -6.36
C LYS A 45 -21.91 -1.82 -6.79
N THR A 46 -21.04 -1.45 -7.72
CA THR A 46 -19.95 -2.31 -8.20
C THR A 46 -18.97 -2.64 -7.09
N TYR A 47 -18.56 -1.64 -6.31
CA TYR A 47 -17.67 -1.82 -5.17
C TYR A 47 -18.23 -2.83 -4.16
N ILE A 48 -19.52 -2.72 -3.82
CA ILE A 48 -20.20 -3.66 -2.92
C ILE A 48 -20.25 -5.07 -3.51
N ILE A 49 -20.61 -5.21 -4.79
CA ILE A 49 -20.67 -6.52 -5.46
C ILE A 49 -19.28 -7.18 -5.47
N VAL A 50 -18.24 -6.44 -5.86
CA VAL A 50 -16.86 -6.93 -5.90
C VAL A 50 -16.36 -7.28 -4.50
N PHE A 51 -16.71 -6.51 -3.48
CA PHE A 51 -16.37 -6.80 -2.09
C PHE A 51 -16.94 -8.15 -1.63
N PHE A 52 -18.24 -8.37 -1.83
CA PHE A 52 -18.87 -9.64 -1.43
C PHE A 52 -18.38 -10.82 -2.27
N ALA A 53 -18.24 -10.65 -3.57
CA ALA A 53 -17.66 -11.67 -4.44
C ALA A 53 -16.22 -12.02 -4.02
N GLY A 54 -15.41 -11.02 -3.69
CA GLY A 54 -14.04 -11.18 -3.22
C GLY A 54 -13.95 -11.97 -1.92
N ILE A 55 -14.82 -11.67 -0.94
CA ILE A 55 -14.91 -12.44 0.31
C ILE A 55 -15.29 -13.90 0.03
N LEU A 56 -16.32 -14.14 -0.79
CA LEU A 56 -16.76 -15.49 -1.10
C LEU A 56 -15.66 -16.32 -1.79
N VAL A 57 -15.00 -15.76 -2.80
CA VAL A 57 -13.92 -16.43 -3.52
C VAL A 57 -12.73 -16.68 -2.59
N THR A 58 -12.39 -15.72 -1.73
CA THR A 58 -11.30 -15.86 -0.76
C THR A 58 -11.60 -16.96 0.26
N LEU A 59 -12.83 -17.03 0.78
CA LEU A 59 -13.24 -18.10 1.70
C LEU A 59 -13.15 -19.48 1.05
N LEU A 60 -13.60 -19.63 -0.19
CA LEU A 60 -13.50 -20.88 -0.94
C LEU A 60 -12.03 -21.27 -1.15
N PHE A 61 -11.20 -20.33 -1.58
CA PHE A 61 -9.78 -20.59 -1.86
C PHE A 61 -9.01 -20.95 -0.59
N VAL A 62 -9.21 -20.20 0.50
CA VAL A 62 -8.58 -20.49 1.79
C VAL A 62 -9.03 -21.86 2.32
N SER A 63 -10.33 -22.17 2.24
CA SER A 63 -10.86 -23.48 2.65
C SER A 63 -10.23 -24.62 1.84
N TYR A 64 -10.05 -24.43 0.54
CA TYR A 64 -9.36 -25.39 -0.32
C TYR A 64 -7.90 -25.58 0.07
N LEU A 65 -7.15 -24.51 0.33
CA LEU A 65 -5.76 -24.60 0.80
C LEU A 65 -5.64 -25.38 2.12
N TRP A 66 -6.54 -25.12 3.07
CA TRP A 66 -6.61 -25.88 4.34
C TRP A 66 -6.89 -27.37 4.14
N SER A 67 -7.62 -27.74 3.09
CA SER A 67 -7.88 -29.14 2.75
C SER A 67 -6.67 -29.88 2.16
N LEU A 68 -5.74 -29.16 1.50
CA LEU A 68 -4.52 -29.73 0.93
C LEU A 68 -3.44 -30.01 1.98
N SER A 69 -3.26 -29.08 2.92
CA SER A 69 -2.28 -29.18 4.00
C SER A 69 -2.67 -28.19 5.11
N PRO A 70 -2.42 -28.50 6.40
CA PRO A 70 -2.65 -27.53 7.47
C PRO A 70 -1.80 -26.27 7.27
N ILE A 71 -2.35 -25.10 7.60
CA ILE A 71 -1.62 -23.83 7.60
C ILE A 71 -1.37 -23.44 9.07
N PRO A 72 -0.14 -23.18 9.53
CA PRO A 72 1.13 -23.17 8.79
C PRO A 72 1.74 -24.56 8.63
N SER A 73 2.41 -24.81 7.49
CA SER A 73 3.18 -26.02 7.23
C SER A 73 4.28 -25.76 6.19
N GLY A 74 5.15 -26.74 5.96
CA GLY A 74 6.19 -26.66 4.92
C GLY A 74 5.63 -26.48 3.50
N ALA A 75 4.36 -26.81 3.26
CA ALA A 75 3.68 -26.52 1.99
C ALA A 75 3.42 -25.02 1.79
N TYR A 76 3.43 -24.23 2.88
CA TYR A 76 3.20 -22.79 2.89
C TYR A 76 4.35 -22.03 3.60
N PRO A 77 5.57 -21.99 3.04
CA PRO A 77 6.73 -21.40 3.71
C PRO A 77 6.55 -19.94 4.13
N ALA A 78 5.78 -19.17 3.36
CA ALA A 78 5.48 -17.78 3.65
C ALA A 78 4.77 -17.61 5.02
N THR A 79 3.87 -18.52 5.39
CA THR A 79 3.14 -18.41 6.66
C THR A 79 4.03 -18.77 7.85
N ILE A 80 5.03 -19.65 7.66
CA ILE A 80 6.04 -19.95 8.69
C ILE A 80 6.94 -18.73 8.94
N ILE A 81 7.33 -18.01 7.90
CA ILE A 81 8.29 -16.91 8.00
C ILE A 81 7.60 -15.61 8.43
N PHE A 82 6.51 -15.21 7.75
CA PHE A 82 5.93 -13.88 7.91
C PHE A 82 4.95 -13.78 9.07
N TRP A 83 4.15 -14.82 9.37
CA TRP A 83 3.16 -14.71 10.45
C TRP A 83 3.78 -14.44 11.82
N PRO A 84 4.90 -15.09 12.23
CA PRO A 84 5.54 -14.75 13.49
C PRO A 84 6.07 -13.32 13.53
N VAL A 85 6.58 -12.82 12.40
CA VAL A 85 7.06 -11.43 12.27
C VAL A 85 5.90 -10.44 12.41
N ASP A 86 4.77 -10.71 11.74
CA ASP A 86 3.58 -9.88 11.82
C ASP A 86 2.95 -9.90 13.20
N ALA A 87 2.85 -11.08 13.83
CA ALA A 87 2.38 -11.23 15.20
C ALA A 87 3.28 -10.50 16.20
N MET A 88 4.60 -10.57 16.01
CA MET A 88 5.57 -9.83 16.84
C MET A 88 5.42 -8.32 16.64
N ASN A 89 5.29 -7.85 15.40
CA ASN A 89 5.08 -6.43 15.10
C ASN A 89 3.76 -5.92 15.68
N TRP A 90 2.68 -6.69 15.56
CA TRP A 90 1.40 -6.39 16.18
C TRP A 90 1.51 -6.29 17.71
N ALA A 91 2.09 -7.32 18.36
CA ALA A 91 2.27 -7.32 19.82
C ALA A 91 3.15 -6.16 20.29
N ARG A 92 4.23 -5.86 19.56
CA ARG A 92 5.12 -4.72 19.84
C ARG A 92 4.39 -3.39 19.74
N TRP A 93 3.59 -3.21 18.69
CA TRP A 93 2.78 -2.01 18.48
C TRP A 93 1.82 -1.78 19.66
N GLN A 94 1.18 -2.84 20.14
CA GLN A 94 0.37 -2.77 21.35
C GLN A 94 1.22 -2.30 22.54
N VAL A 95 2.32 -2.99 22.85
CA VAL A 95 3.18 -2.62 24.00
C VAL A 95 3.61 -1.15 23.95
N TRP A 96 4.01 -0.65 22.78
CA TRP A 96 4.42 0.74 22.62
C TRP A 96 3.28 1.74 22.81
N LEU A 97 2.06 1.42 22.38
CA LEU A 97 0.88 2.24 22.63
C LEU A 97 0.52 2.28 24.13
N TRP A 98 0.59 1.13 24.82
CA TRP A 98 0.26 1.00 26.25
C TRP A 98 1.30 1.66 27.16
N THR A 99 2.59 1.49 26.86
CA THR A 99 3.69 2.13 27.59
C THR A 99 3.81 3.63 27.29
N GLY A 100 3.12 4.11 26.27
CA GLY A 100 3.23 5.47 25.78
C GLY A 100 4.58 5.79 25.16
N TYR A 101 5.34 4.77 24.72
CA TYR A 101 6.63 4.92 24.06
C TYR A 101 6.57 5.89 22.86
N PHE A 102 5.44 5.92 22.15
CA PHE A 102 5.21 6.84 21.03
C PHE A 102 4.85 8.26 21.43
N PHE A 103 4.32 8.47 22.63
CA PHE A 103 3.89 9.78 23.11
C PHE A 103 5.03 10.56 23.79
N ARG A 104 6.24 10.47 23.22
CA ARG A 104 7.39 11.28 23.66
C ARG A 104 7.16 12.72 23.24
N ARG A 105 6.81 13.57 24.21
CA ARG A 105 6.52 15.00 23.97
C ARG A 105 7.63 15.69 23.20
N ASP A 106 8.89 15.41 23.53
CA ASP A 106 10.05 16.02 22.87
C ASP A 106 10.13 15.68 21.38
N LEU A 107 9.81 14.44 21.00
CA LEU A 107 9.80 14.02 19.60
C LEU A 107 8.60 14.57 18.83
N ILE A 108 7.43 14.65 19.48
CA ILE A 108 6.22 15.20 18.85
C ILE A 108 6.40 16.69 18.60
N ILE A 109 6.84 17.43 19.61
CA ILE A 109 7.09 18.88 19.52
C ILE A 109 8.27 19.15 18.59
N GLY A 110 9.36 18.37 18.69
CA GLY A 110 10.51 18.47 17.81
C GLY A 110 10.16 18.16 16.36
N GLY A 111 9.36 17.12 16.11
CA GLY A 111 8.86 16.77 14.77
C GLY A 111 7.92 17.81 14.20
N PHE A 112 7.02 18.38 15.03
CA PHE A 112 6.16 19.49 14.63
C PHE A 112 7.00 20.73 14.29
N ALA A 113 7.92 21.14 15.16
CA ALA A 113 8.78 22.29 14.94
C ALA A 113 9.68 22.12 13.69
N ALA A 114 10.31 20.95 13.53
CA ALA A 114 11.11 20.63 12.36
C ALA A 114 10.27 20.60 11.08
N GLY A 115 9.09 19.99 11.12
CA GLY A 115 8.16 19.98 9.99
C GLY A 115 7.69 21.39 9.61
N SER A 116 7.31 22.20 10.59
CA SER A 116 6.96 23.61 10.37
C SER A 116 8.13 24.42 9.81
N ALA A 117 9.34 24.22 10.32
CA ALA A 117 10.53 24.89 9.81
C ALA A 117 10.82 24.50 8.35
N ILE A 118 10.78 23.21 8.02
CA ILE A 118 10.97 22.73 6.63
C ILE A 118 9.85 23.28 5.73
N TYR A 119 8.61 23.30 6.19
CA TYR A 119 7.49 23.87 5.43
C TYR A 119 7.68 25.36 5.17
N LEU A 120 8.05 26.14 6.19
CA LEU A 120 8.29 27.58 6.07
C LEU A 120 9.49 27.88 5.16
N LEU A 121 10.60 27.16 5.33
CA LEU A 121 11.76 27.28 4.44
C LEU A 121 11.39 26.97 3.00
N THR A 122 10.63 25.90 2.76
CA THR A 122 10.33 25.48 1.39
C THR A 122 9.24 26.33 0.73
N SER A 123 8.31 26.86 1.51
CA SER A 123 7.29 27.80 1.02
C SER A 123 7.86 29.20 0.78
N LEU A 124 8.71 29.72 1.66
CA LEU A 124 9.25 31.08 1.57
C LEU A 124 10.47 31.20 0.66
N LEU A 125 11.47 30.31 0.74
CA LEU A 125 12.64 30.39 -0.16
C LEU A 125 12.33 29.83 -1.55
N PHE A 126 11.73 28.64 -1.62
CA PHE A 126 11.63 27.88 -2.86
C PHE A 126 10.26 28.01 -3.55
N HIS A 127 9.27 28.63 -2.89
CA HIS A 127 7.90 28.75 -3.39
C HIS A 127 7.27 27.37 -3.75
N LYS A 128 7.72 26.30 -3.08
CA LYS A 128 7.26 24.91 -3.31
C LYS A 128 6.60 24.32 -2.06
N PRO A 129 5.38 24.74 -1.68
CA PRO A 129 4.73 24.30 -0.44
C PRO A 129 4.42 22.79 -0.40
N TYR A 130 4.38 22.12 -1.56
CA TYR A 130 4.10 20.68 -1.67
C TYR A 130 5.29 19.78 -1.32
N PHE A 131 6.50 20.33 -1.18
CA PHE A 131 7.72 19.53 -1.00
C PHE A 131 7.69 18.69 0.27
N LEU A 132 7.29 19.27 1.40
CA LEU A 132 7.23 18.55 2.67
C LEU A 132 6.26 17.37 2.60
N VAL A 133 5.10 17.57 1.97
CA VAL A 133 4.12 16.50 1.76
C VAL A 133 4.71 15.41 0.88
N ALA A 134 5.33 15.76 -0.25
CA ALA A 134 5.97 14.80 -1.15
C ALA A 134 7.14 14.05 -0.50
N PHE A 135 7.90 14.72 0.37
CA PHE A 135 9.00 14.11 1.11
C PHE A 135 8.49 13.10 2.14
N ILE A 136 7.48 13.47 2.92
CA ILE A 136 6.86 12.57 3.92
C ILE A 136 6.16 11.40 3.23
N THR A 137 5.38 11.64 2.19
CA THR A 137 4.70 10.55 1.46
C THR A 137 5.68 9.64 0.72
N GLY A 138 6.83 10.17 0.28
CA GLY A 138 7.92 9.35 -0.27
C GLY A 138 8.67 8.55 0.80
N ALA A 139 8.83 9.09 2.02
CA ALA A 139 9.52 8.42 3.13
C ALA A 139 8.63 7.39 3.86
N PHE A 140 7.32 7.61 3.87
CA PHE A 140 6.31 6.78 4.53
C PHE A 140 5.37 6.06 3.57
N GLY A 141 5.69 6.06 2.26
CA GLY A 141 4.79 5.53 1.24
C GLY A 141 4.35 4.13 1.61
N SER A 142 3.05 3.88 1.70
CA SER A 142 2.50 2.53 1.81
C SER A 142 1.77 2.23 0.52
N TYR A 143 2.21 1.22 -0.22
CA TYR A 143 1.47 0.73 -1.39
C TYR A 143 0.83 -0.60 -0.99
N LEU A 144 -0.50 -0.68 -1.10
CA LEU A 144 -1.28 -1.89 -0.79
C LEU A 144 -1.05 -2.46 0.63
N GLY A 145 -0.89 -1.59 1.64
CA GLY A 145 -0.72 -2.02 3.03
C GLY A 145 0.69 -2.47 3.41
N TYR A 146 1.63 -2.49 2.46
CA TYR A 146 3.05 -2.65 2.73
C TYR A 146 3.73 -1.28 2.73
N THR A 147 4.51 -0.98 3.77
CA THR A 147 5.42 0.17 3.76
C THR A 147 6.35 0.01 2.55
N MET A 148 6.23 0.88 1.56
CA MET A 148 7.23 1.05 0.51
C MET A 148 8.53 1.36 1.20
N GLN A 149 9.38 0.34 1.24
CA GLN A 149 10.72 0.45 1.75
C GLN A 149 11.53 1.37 0.81
N LEU A 150 12.69 1.82 1.29
CA LEU A 150 13.58 2.76 0.62
C LEU A 150 13.79 2.46 -0.88
N GLU A 151 13.80 1.18 -1.27
CA GLU A 151 13.94 0.73 -2.66
C GLU A 151 12.83 1.26 -3.58
N GLY A 152 11.57 1.28 -3.14
CA GLY A 152 10.44 1.70 -3.97
C GLY A 152 10.51 3.18 -4.31
N THR A 153 10.79 4.00 -3.29
CA THR A 153 10.94 5.45 -3.44
C THR A 153 12.18 5.82 -4.25
N MET A 154 13.29 5.09 -4.08
CA MET A 154 14.50 5.29 -4.90
C MET A 154 14.27 4.89 -6.36
N ALA A 155 13.58 3.78 -6.62
CA ALA A 155 13.20 3.40 -7.97
C ALA A 155 12.28 4.44 -8.62
N MET A 156 11.31 4.99 -7.87
CA MET A 156 10.46 6.09 -8.34
C MET A 156 11.27 7.36 -8.63
N LEU A 157 12.22 7.72 -7.76
CA LEU A 157 13.09 8.87 -7.98
C LEU A 157 13.91 8.70 -9.26
N ILE A 158 14.60 7.56 -9.40
CA ILE A 158 15.39 7.22 -10.59
C ILE A 158 14.51 7.23 -11.84
N GLY A 159 13.35 6.58 -11.77
CA GLY A 159 12.37 6.56 -12.85
C GLY A 159 11.89 7.95 -13.25
N SER A 160 11.65 8.83 -12.28
CA SER A 160 11.25 10.22 -12.53
C SER A 160 12.36 11.03 -13.21
N ILE A 161 13.63 10.80 -12.85
CA ILE A 161 14.79 11.48 -13.44
C ILE A 161 14.96 11.01 -14.89
N ILE A 162 14.94 9.70 -15.13
CA ILE A 162 15.06 9.11 -16.47
C ILE A 162 13.88 9.57 -17.34
N GLY A 163 12.66 9.50 -16.81
CA GLY A 163 11.45 9.92 -17.49
C GLY A 163 11.50 11.40 -17.92
N ASN A 164 11.81 12.30 -16.98
CA ASN A 164 11.82 13.73 -17.25
C ASN A 164 13.04 14.22 -18.03
N LYS A 165 14.21 13.58 -17.95
CA LYS A 165 15.42 14.05 -18.66
C LYS A 165 15.69 13.32 -19.97
N VAL A 166 15.38 12.03 -20.05
CA VAL A 166 15.71 11.20 -21.22
C VAL A 166 14.47 10.98 -22.06
N VAL A 167 13.42 10.40 -21.46
CA VAL A 167 12.21 10.00 -22.22
C VAL A 167 11.47 11.21 -22.76
N SER A 168 11.29 12.28 -21.96
CA SER A 168 10.64 13.51 -22.42
C SER A 168 11.35 14.12 -23.65
N ARG A 169 12.69 14.13 -23.66
CA ARG A 169 13.50 14.66 -24.76
C ARG A 169 13.35 13.80 -26.01
N ILE A 170 13.40 12.48 -25.86
CA ILE A 170 13.20 11.54 -26.98
C ILE A 170 11.79 11.69 -27.55
N LEU A 171 10.77 11.74 -26.68
CA LEU A 171 9.38 11.87 -27.10
C LEU A 171 9.17 13.18 -27.86
N SER A 172 9.63 14.32 -27.32
CA SER A 172 9.49 15.63 -27.96
C SER A 172 10.17 15.72 -29.34
N ARG A 173 11.22 14.93 -29.59
CA ARG A 173 11.92 14.88 -30.89
C ARG A 173 11.25 13.95 -31.89
N ARG A 174 10.59 12.89 -31.42
CA ARG A 174 10.08 11.80 -32.27
C ARG A 174 8.57 11.84 -32.47
N SER A 175 7.84 12.48 -31.57
CA SER A 175 6.38 12.47 -31.53
C SER A 175 5.83 13.76 -30.91
N ASN A 176 4.66 14.20 -31.36
CA ASN A 176 3.99 15.39 -30.79
C ASN A 176 3.11 15.05 -29.57
N ILE A 177 3.32 13.89 -28.93
CA ILE A 177 2.56 13.46 -27.76
C ILE A 177 3.16 14.10 -26.49
N PRO A 178 2.35 14.77 -25.64
CA PRO A 178 2.83 15.28 -24.37
C PRO A 178 3.34 14.15 -23.47
N TYR A 179 4.50 14.33 -22.83
CA TYR A 179 5.10 13.33 -21.95
C TYR A 179 4.14 12.85 -20.85
N GLY A 180 3.31 13.74 -20.29
CA GLY A 180 2.32 13.37 -19.26
C GLY A 180 1.29 12.35 -19.75
N VAL A 181 0.86 12.45 -21.02
CA VAL A 181 -0.09 11.49 -21.61
C VAL A 181 0.58 10.13 -21.81
N PHE A 182 1.83 10.13 -22.29
CA PHE A 182 2.61 8.90 -22.44
C PHE A 182 2.87 8.23 -21.09
N ALA A 183 3.33 8.99 -20.09
CA ALA A 183 3.64 8.48 -18.75
C ALA A 183 2.42 7.85 -18.08
N ASN A 184 1.25 8.52 -18.16
CA ASN A 184 0.01 7.99 -17.59
C ASN A 184 -0.43 6.69 -18.27
N ARG A 185 -0.37 6.63 -19.61
CA ARG A 185 -0.72 5.42 -20.38
C ARG A 185 0.26 4.28 -20.10
N PHE A 186 1.56 4.59 -20.04
CA PHE A 186 2.60 3.62 -19.73
C PHE A 186 2.41 3.03 -18.32
N TYR A 187 2.12 3.88 -17.33
CA TYR A 187 1.83 3.44 -15.97
C TYR A 187 0.59 2.55 -15.90
N MET A 188 -0.50 2.93 -16.57
CA MET A 188 -1.71 2.10 -16.63
C MET A 188 -1.44 0.73 -17.28
N GLY A 189 -0.71 0.72 -18.40
CA GLY A 189 -0.32 -0.53 -19.06
C GLY A 189 0.57 -1.40 -18.18
N GLY A 190 1.53 -0.80 -17.48
CA GLY A 190 2.40 -1.50 -16.53
C GLY A 190 1.65 -2.08 -15.34
N ALA A 191 0.72 -1.32 -14.74
CA ALA A 191 -0.06 -1.77 -13.59
C ALA A 191 -0.99 -2.95 -13.92
N ILE A 192 -1.68 -2.88 -15.06
CA ILE A 192 -2.55 -3.95 -15.55
C ILE A 192 -1.70 -5.17 -15.95
N GLY A 193 -0.62 -4.95 -16.72
CA GLY A 193 0.26 -6.00 -17.19
C GLY A 193 0.96 -6.74 -16.06
N TRP A 194 1.41 -6.03 -15.01
CA TRP A 194 2.03 -6.61 -13.82
C TRP A 194 1.09 -7.63 -13.17
N SER A 195 -0.15 -7.23 -12.88
CA SER A 195 -1.12 -8.09 -12.20
C SER A 195 -1.45 -9.35 -13.01
N LEU A 196 -1.55 -9.22 -14.34
CA LEU A 196 -1.77 -10.35 -15.24
C LEU A 196 -0.56 -11.30 -15.26
N MET A 197 0.66 -10.77 -15.37
CA MET A 197 1.90 -11.56 -15.36
C MET A 197 2.11 -12.29 -14.05
N GLU A 198 1.83 -11.64 -12.91
CA GLU A 198 1.87 -12.26 -11.58
C GLU A 198 0.90 -13.44 -11.48
N SER A 199 -0.31 -13.27 -12.02
CA SER A 199 -1.33 -14.32 -12.03
C SER A 199 -0.89 -15.51 -12.89
N ILE A 200 -0.36 -15.25 -14.08
CA ILE A 200 0.17 -16.30 -14.97
C ILE A 200 1.36 -17.01 -14.32
N ARG A 201 2.29 -16.27 -13.68
CA ARG A 201 3.41 -16.87 -12.96
C ARG A 201 2.91 -17.80 -11.85
N ALA A 202 1.95 -17.35 -11.05
CA ALA A 202 1.39 -18.16 -9.97
C ALA A 202 0.75 -19.44 -10.51
N LEU A 203 -0.02 -19.35 -11.60
CA LEU A 203 -0.61 -20.51 -12.27
C LEU A 203 0.45 -21.47 -12.80
N LEU A 204 1.51 -20.98 -13.46
CA LEU A 204 2.60 -21.82 -13.96
C LEU A 204 3.34 -22.54 -12.82
N ILE A 205 3.58 -21.84 -11.70
CA ILE A 205 4.18 -22.45 -10.50
C ILE A 205 3.27 -23.55 -9.96
N LEU A 206 1.96 -23.28 -9.83
CA LEU A 206 0.99 -24.28 -9.37
C LEU A 206 0.96 -25.51 -10.27
N VAL A 207 0.89 -25.32 -11.59
CA VAL A 207 0.92 -26.43 -12.57
C VAL A 207 2.23 -27.22 -12.44
N SER A 208 3.38 -26.55 -12.37
CA SER A 208 4.67 -27.22 -12.23
C SER A 208 4.77 -28.05 -10.96
N ARG A 209 4.17 -27.59 -9.85
CA ARG A 209 4.17 -28.28 -8.56
C ARG A 209 3.12 -29.40 -8.51
N SER A 210 1.98 -29.25 -9.17
CA SER A 210 0.98 -30.32 -9.28
C SER A 210 1.45 -31.47 -10.17
N MET A 211 2.28 -31.19 -11.19
CA MET A 211 2.88 -32.23 -12.03
C MET A 211 3.87 -33.11 -11.25
N TRP A 212 4.43 -32.61 -10.14
CA TRP A 212 5.33 -33.37 -9.27
C TRP A 212 4.60 -34.42 -8.41
N LEU A 213 3.26 -34.40 -8.40
CA LEU A 213 2.40 -35.39 -7.74
C LEU A 213 1.82 -36.42 -8.72
N LEU A 214 2.20 -36.40 -10.00
CA LEU A 214 1.81 -37.46 -10.94
C LEU A 214 2.63 -38.72 -10.62
N PRO A 215 1.97 -39.85 -10.28
CA PRO A 215 2.64 -41.11 -10.01
C PRO A 215 3.02 -41.78 -11.34
N TYR A 216 4.15 -41.37 -11.92
CA TYR A 216 4.96 -42.17 -12.82
C TYR A 216 6.40 -41.67 -12.82
#